data_AF-A0A8J7SPK6-F1
#
_entry.id   AF-A0A8J7SPK6-F1
#
_cell.length_a   1.000
_cell.length_b   1.000
_cell.length_c   1.000
_cell.angle_alpha   90.00
_cell.angle_beta   90.00
_cell.angle_gamma   90.00
#
_symmetry.space_group_name_H-M   'P 1'
#
loop_
_entity.id
_entity.type
_entity.pdbx_description
1 polymer ?
#
loop_
_entity_poly.entity_id
_entity_poly.type
_entity_poly.pdbx_seq_one_letter_code
_entity_poly.pdbx_strand_id
1 'polypeptide(L)'
;EKEKSGMAQILQESRIEEIRNLETKIQTYYATARKEIDGRRQELLKPVFEKVNAGIKKVAKKHKFTAIIDLDTGGQFLLYVDASRDILELMKTELGLK
;
A
#
# COMPACT_ATOMS: atom_id res chain seq x y z
N GLU A 1 51.50 23.77 23.09
CA GLU A 1 51.14 22.38 22.71
C GLU A 1 49.78 21.92 23.24
N LYS A 2 49.45 22.14 24.53
CA LYS A 2 48.11 21.79 25.09
C LYS A 2 46.91 22.42 24.35
N GLU A 3 47.04 23.64 23.85
CA GLU A 3 45.99 24.35 23.09
C GLU A 3 45.67 23.70 21.73
N LYS A 4 46.71 23.26 20.99
CA LYS A 4 46.57 22.53 19.72
C LYS A 4 45.91 21.16 19.93
N SER A 5 46.20 20.49 21.04
CA SER A 5 45.58 19.22 21.41
C SER A 5 44.09 19.35 21.72
N GLY A 6 43.68 20.39 22.45
CA GLY A 6 42.26 20.64 22.75
C GLY A 6 41.44 20.99 21.49
N MET A 7 42.03 21.77 20.57
CA MET A 7 41.38 22.12 19.29
C MET A 7 41.20 20.90 18.37
N ALA A 8 42.17 19.98 18.34
CA ALA A 8 42.04 18.72 17.61
C ALA A 8 40.95 17.81 18.19
N GLN A 9 40.80 17.80 19.52
CA GLN A 9 39.77 17.02 20.23
C GLN A 9 38.36 17.55 19.95
N ILE A 10 38.17 18.87 20.03
CA ILE A 10 36.89 19.52 19.72
C ILE A 10 36.49 19.27 18.25
N LEU A 11 37.44 19.35 17.32
CA LEU A 11 37.18 19.05 15.90
C LEU A 11 36.79 17.58 15.68
N GLN A 12 37.39 16.66 16.43
CA GLN A 12 37.07 15.24 16.38
C GLN A 12 35.67 14.95 16.95
N GLU A 13 35.32 15.54 18.09
CA GLU A 13 33.98 15.43 18.69
C GLU A 13 32.90 15.98 17.76
N SER A 14 33.13 17.15 17.16
CA SER A 14 32.22 17.76 16.18
C SER A 14 31.98 16.87 14.97
N ARG A 15 33.02 16.21 14.44
CA ARG A 15 32.86 15.24 13.34
C ARG A 15 32.10 13.99 13.75
N ILE A 16 32.29 13.50 14.97
CA ILE A 16 31.54 12.35 15.49
C ILE A 16 30.05 12.70 15.63
N GLU A 17 29.74 13.91 16.10
CA GLU A 17 28.37 14.41 16.20
C GLU A 17 27.73 14.57 14.82
N GLU A 18 28.46 15.11 13.83
CA GLU A 18 28.00 15.21 12.46
C GLU A 18 27.69 13.83 11.85
N ILE A 19 28.56 12.83 12.07
CA ILE A 19 28.35 11.46 11.62
C ILE A 19 27.07 10.87 12.26
N ARG A 20 26.88 11.01 13.57
CA ARG A 20 25.66 10.53 14.26
C ARG A 20 24.39 11.21 13.74
N ASN A 21 24.48 12.51 13.43
CA ASN A 21 23.37 13.25 12.84
C ASN A 21 23.06 12.75 11.42
N LEU A 22 24.07 12.44 10.62
CA LEU A 22 23.89 11.84 9.30
C LEU A 22 23.27 10.45 9.39
N GLU A 23 23.71 9.60 10.32
CA GLU A 23 23.11 8.27 10.57
C GLU A 23 21.62 8.38 10.92
N THR A 24 21.27 9.31 11.81
CA THR A 24 19.87 9.57 12.20
C THR A 24 19.02 10.05 11.00
N LYS A 25 19.58 10.94 10.18
CA LYS A 25 18.92 11.42 8.96
C LYS A 25 18.71 10.28 7.96
N ILE A 26 19.69 9.40 7.78
CA ILE A 26 19.59 8.24 6.89
C ILE A 26 18.47 7.30 7.36
N GLN A 27 18.43 6.97 8.65
CA GLN A 27 17.37 6.12 9.20
C GLN A 27 15.98 6.75 9.01
N THR A 28 15.85 8.04 9.28
CA THR A 28 14.59 8.78 9.10
C THR A 28 14.18 8.82 7.63
N TYR A 29 15.13 9.07 6.72
CA TYR A 29 14.89 9.08 5.28
C TYR A 29 14.35 7.74 4.79
N TYR A 30 14.97 6.62 5.19
CA TYR A 30 14.49 5.29 4.83
C TYR A 30 13.07 5.01 5.35
N ALA A 31 12.76 5.41 6.58
CA ALA A 31 11.43 5.23 7.15
C ALA A 31 10.36 6.05 6.40
N THR A 32 10.67 7.31 6.09
CA THR A 32 9.77 8.20 5.33
C THR A 32 9.57 7.72 3.91
N ALA A 33 10.64 7.35 3.20
CA ALA A 33 10.56 6.84 1.83
C ALA A 33 9.68 5.57 1.75
N ARG A 34 9.81 4.65 2.72
CA ARG A 34 8.94 3.47 2.77
C ARG A 34 7.47 3.83 2.97
N LYS A 35 7.17 4.77 3.87
CA LYS A 35 5.81 5.26 4.10
C LYS A 35 5.23 5.94 2.86
N GLU A 36 6.03 6.72 2.15
CA GLU A 36 5.62 7.38 0.91
C GLU A 36 5.33 6.37 -0.20
N ILE A 37 6.15 5.32 -0.35
CA ILE A 37 5.91 4.24 -1.32
C ILE A 37 4.59 3.52 -1.01
N ASP A 38 4.36 3.16 0.26
CA ASP A 38 3.13 2.49 0.67
C ASP A 38 1.90 3.38 0.45
N GLY A 39 2.01 4.67 0.80
CA GLY A 39 0.96 5.66 0.57
C GLY A 39 0.66 5.84 -0.92
N ARG A 40 1.69 5.96 -1.75
CA ARG A 40 1.53 6.09 -3.20
C ARG A 40 0.91 4.84 -3.82
N ARG A 41 1.27 3.65 -3.34
CA ARG A 41 0.63 2.41 -3.77
C ARG A 41 -0.87 2.42 -3.46
N GLN A 42 -1.26 2.87 -2.26
CA GLN A 42 -2.67 2.98 -1.89
C GLN A 42 -3.41 4.02 -2.76
N GLU A 43 -2.81 5.19 -3.00
CA GLU A 43 -3.38 6.22 -3.88
C GLU A 43 -3.63 5.70 -5.30
N LEU A 44 -2.66 4.99 -5.87
CA LEU A 44 -2.76 4.43 -7.22
C LEU A 44 -3.79 3.30 -7.31
N LEU A 45 -3.93 2.49 -6.27
CA LEU A 45 -4.90 1.39 -6.23
C LEU A 45 -6.32 1.87 -5.91
N LYS A 46 -6.50 2.97 -5.18
CA LYS A 46 -7.81 3.54 -4.83
C LYS A 46 -8.77 3.67 -6.03
N PRO A 47 -8.40 4.31 -7.16
CA PRO A 47 -9.31 4.42 -8.31
C PRO A 47 -9.61 3.06 -8.96
N VAL A 48 -8.72 2.07 -8.85
CA VAL A 48 -8.97 0.71 -9.33
C VAL A 48 -10.06 0.07 -8.49
N PHE A 49 -9.96 0.14 -7.17
CA PHE A 49 -11.00 -0.36 -6.26
C PHE A 49 -12.34 0.34 -6.47
N GLU A 50 -12.34 1.65 -6.68
CA GLU A 50 -13.56 2.41 -6.97
C GLU A 50 -14.23 1.94 -8.27
N LYS A 51 -13.45 1.74 -9.35
CA LYS A 51 -13.95 1.20 -10.62
C LYS A 51 -14.52 -0.21 -10.46
N VAL A 52 -13.80 -1.10 -9.77
CA VAL A 52 -14.26 -2.47 -9.51
C VAL A 52 -15.55 -2.46 -8.69
N ASN A 53 -15.61 -1.69 -7.60
CA ASN A 53 -16.81 -1.57 -6.76
C ASN A 53 -18.01 -1.00 -7.53
N ALA A 54 -17.79 -0.03 -8.41
CA ALA A 54 -18.84 0.50 -9.28
C ALA A 54 -19.32 -0.57 -10.27
N GLY A 55 -18.41 -1.33 -10.87
CA GLY A 55 -18.73 -2.47 -11.75
C GLY A 55 -19.56 -3.53 -11.03
N ILE A 56 -19.14 -3.96 -9.83
CA ILE A 56 -19.86 -4.94 -9.01
C ILE A 56 -21.30 -4.47 -8.77
N LYS A 57 -21.49 -3.21 -8.38
CA LYS A 57 -22.84 -2.64 -8.15
C LYS A 57 -23.70 -2.64 -9.41
N LYS A 58 -23.12 -2.35 -10.58
CA LYS A 58 -23.86 -2.37 -11.85
C LYS A 58 -24.25 -3.78 -12.25
N VAL A 59 -23.32 -4.73 -12.20
CA VAL A 59 -23.57 -6.15 -12.50
C VAL A 59 -24.63 -6.70 -11.55
N ALA A 60 -24.48 -6.45 -10.25
CA ALA A 60 -25.44 -6.85 -9.22
C ALA A 60 -26.85 -6.37 -9.54
N LYS A 61 -27.02 -5.08 -9.86
CA LYS A 61 -28.34 -4.50 -10.20
C LYS A 61 -28.88 -5.06 -11.52
N LYS A 62 -28.06 -5.13 -12.57
CA LYS A 62 -28.46 -5.59 -13.91
C LYS A 62 -28.93 -7.04 -13.90
N HIS A 63 -28.27 -7.89 -13.12
CA HIS A 63 -28.54 -9.33 -13.05
C HIS A 63 -29.36 -9.73 -11.81
N LYS A 64 -29.85 -8.74 -11.04
CA LYS A 64 -30.72 -8.94 -9.87
C LYS A 64 -30.10 -9.84 -8.79
N PHE A 65 -28.79 -9.73 -8.58
CA PHE A 65 -28.14 -10.40 -7.46
C PHE A 65 -28.46 -9.67 -6.14
N THR A 66 -28.85 -10.44 -5.12
CA THR A 66 -29.17 -9.90 -3.79
C THR A 66 -27.90 -9.57 -2.99
N ALA A 67 -26.85 -10.37 -3.17
CA ALA A 67 -25.56 -10.18 -2.53
C ALA A 67 -24.45 -10.71 -3.45
N ILE A 68 -23.29 -10.07 -3.38
CA ILE A 68 -22.04 -10.55 -3.98
C ILE A 68 -21.09 -10.83 -2.83
N ILE A 69 -20.50 -12.02 -2.82
CA ILE A 69 -19.59 -12.46 -1.77
C ILE A 69 -18.22 -12.64 -2.40
N ASP A 70 -17.22 -12.04 -1.78
CA ASP A 70 -15.83 -12.31 -2.07
C ASP A 70 -15.44 -13.68 -1.48
N LEU A 71 -15.00 -14.60 -2.33
CA LEU A 71 -14.67 -15.96 -1.91
C LEU A 71 -13.38 -16.01 -1.10
N ASP A 72 -12.45 -15.07 -1.30
CA ASP A 72 -11.17 -15.05 -0.56
C ASP A 72 -11.39 -14.70 0.91
N THR A 73 -12.36 -13.81 1.20
CA THR A 73 -12.62 -13.32 2.55
C THR A 73 -13.86 -13.93 3.20
N GLY A 74 -14.86 -14.34 2.40
CA GLY A 74 -16.16 -14.85 2.87
C GLY A 74 -16.45 -16.30 2.50
N GLY A 75 -15.64 -16.92 1.63
CA GLY A 75 -15.90 -18.26 1.09
C GLY A 75 -15.92 -19.36 2.16
N GLN A 76 -15.13 -19.21 3.22
CA GLN A 76 -15.06 -20.17 4.34
C GLN A 76 -16.38 -20.37 5.10
N PHE A 77 -17.33 -19.42 4.99
CA PHE A 77 -18.64 -19.51 5.63
C PHE A 77 -19.73 -20.06 4.70
N LEU A 78 -19.38 -20.36 3.45
CA LEU A 78 -20.30 -20.89 2.46
C LEU A 78 -20.28 -22.41 2.48
N LEU A 79 -21.43 -23.02 2.73
CA LEU A 79 -21.58 -24.48 2.69
C LEU A 79 -21.69 -25.01 1.25
N TYR A 80 -22.16 -24.17 0.33
CA TYR A 80 -22.30 -24.48 -1.10
C TYR A 80 -22.34 -23.18 -1.91
N VAL A 81 -21.70 -23.19 -3.07
CA VAL A 81 -21.77 -22.12 -4.07
C VAL A 81 -21.98 -22.75 -5.44
N ASP A 82 -23.01 -22.31 -6.15
CA ASP A 82 -23.22 -22.68 -7.54
C ASP A 82 -22.22 -21.95 -8.43
N ALA A 83 -21.38 -22.71 -9.15
CA ALA A 83 -20.38 -22.16 -10.06
C ALA A 83 -20.99 -21.29 -11.17
N SER A 84 -22.28 -21.50 -11.52
CA SER A 84 -22.98 -20.66 -12.49
C SER A 84 -23.33 -19.27 -11.96
N ARG A 85 -23.03 -18.97 -10.69
CA ARG A 85 -23.29 -17.67 -10.04
C ARG A 85 -22.03 -16.83 -9.88
N ASP A 86 -20.92 -17.23 -10.49
CA ASP A 86 -19.72 -16.40 -10.60
C ASP A 86 -19.98 -15.20 -11.53
N ILE A 87 -19.63 -14.01 -11.05
CA ILE A 87 -19.79 -12.75 -11.78
C ILE A 87 -18.52 -12.30 -12.50
N LEU A 88 -17.41 -13.04 -12.41
CA LEU A 88 -16.11 -12.61 -12.92
C LEU A 88 -16.13 -12.29 -14.42
N GLU A 89 -16.78 -13.14 -15.23
CA GLU A 89 -16.94 -12.90 -16.67
C GLU A 89 -17.83 -11.68 -16.98
N LEU A 90 -18.88 -11.48 -16.18
CA LEU A 90 -19.73 -10.29 -16.27
C LEU A 90 -18.94 -9.02 -15.91
N MET A 91 -18.07 -9.12 -14.90
CA MET A 91 -17.19 -8.03 -14.47
C MET A 91 -16.13 -7.69 -15.51
N LYS A 92 -15.49 -8.67 -16.13
CA LYS A 92 -14.56 -8.44 -17.25
C LYS A 92 -15.25 -7.69 -18.37
N THR A 93 -16.46 -8.11 -18.73
CA THR A 93 -17.28 -7.46 -19.75
C THR A 93 -17.64 -6.02 -19.36
N GLU A 94 -18.12 -5.78 -18.14
CA GLU A 94 -18.49 -4.44 -17.65
C GLU A 94 -17.28 -3.48 -17.56
N LEU A 95 -16.10 -4.01 -17.24
CA LEU A 95 -14.86 -3.25 -17.15
C LEU A 95 -14.11 -3.12 -18.49
N GLY A 96 -14.61 -3.76 -19.57
CA GLY A 96 -13.97 -3.74 -20.89
C GLY A 96 -12.64 -4.49 -20.94
N LEU A 97 -12.45 -5.46 -20.05
CA LEU A 97 -11.25 -6.31 -19.99
C LEU A 97 -11.48 -7.54 -20.87
N LYS A 98 -10.53 -7.83 -21.76
CA LYS A 98 -10.52 -9.03 -22.60
C LYS A 98 -9.66 -10.13 -21.96
#